data_AF-A0A0C2CUK2-F1
#
_entry.id   AF-A0A0C2CUK2-F1
#
_cell.length_a   1.000
_cell.length_b   1.000
_cell.length_c   1.000
_cell.angle_alpha   90.00
_cell.angle_beta   90.00
_cell.angle_gamma   90.00
#
_symmetry.space_group_name_H-M   'P 1'
#
loop_
_entity.id
_entity.type
_entity.pdbx_description
1 polymer ?
#
loop_
_entity_poly.entity_id
_entity_poly.type
_entity_poly.pdbx_seq_one_letter_code
_entity_poly.pdbx_strand_id
1 'polypeptide(L)'
;MMYLIVLSLITIGACMDYSDYIARNISLPLSAALYSSEPSSCLQKKLDSAIVTEYSVSWGGGFCSGLIVSLPESNAIALVFRAEIAEPSKFVAKWFELFVPFTTWRHSGKVSKFLEKGFSKLWLKGGMRKDFEKIMKQRGSDDVLVTGYSLGGGVAALVAVDIVKDGLADKDKVTLTTLGQPMVGDKDFAKEYEQQVM
;
A
#
# COMPACT_ATOMS: atom_id res chain seq x y z
N MET A 1 35.69 -25.07 -9.68
CA MET A 1 34.81 -24.92 -8.50
C MET A 1 34.35 -23.48 -8.24
N MET A 2 35.11 -22.44 -8.62
CA MET A 2 34.73 -21.04 -8.34
C MET A 2 33.75 -20.43 -9.37
N TYR A 3 33.76 -20.90 -10.62
CA TYR A 3 32.82 -20.45 -11.67
C TYR A 3 31.38 -20.96 -11.51
N LEU A 4 31.17 -22.12 -10.88
CA LEU A 4 29.82 -22.66 -10.62
C LEU A 4 29.07 -21.86 -9.56
N ILE A 5 29.78 -21.29 -8.57
CA ILE A 5 29.18 -20.50 -7.48
C ILE A 5 28.68 -19.15 -8.01
N VAL A 6 29.41 -18.53 -8.94
CA VAL A 6 29.02 -17.26 -9.56
C VAL A 6 27.77 -17.42 -10.43
N LEU A 7 27.63 -18.53 -11.18
CA LEU A 7 26.39 -18.79 -11.92
C LEU A 7 25.18 -19.04 -11.01
N SER A 8 25.36 -19.71 -9.86
CA SER A 8 24.25 -19.97 -8.92
C SER A 8 23.73 -18.71 -8.20
N LEU A 9 24.54 -17.66 -8.09
CA LEU A 9 24.13 -16.39 -7.50
C LEU A 9 23.35 -15.51 -8.48
N ILE A 10 23.59 -15.66 -9.78
CA ILE A 10 22.87 -14.90 -10.83
C ILE A 10 21.43 -15.43 -10.98
N THR A 11 21.16 -16.69 -10.66
CA THR A 11 19.83 -17.30 -10.81
C THR A 11 18.85 -17.01 -9.66
N ILE A 12 19.33 -16.58 -8.48
CA ILE A 12 18.44 -16.33 -7.33
C ILE A 12 17.70 -14.99 -7.48
N GLY A 13 18.31 -14.01 -8.16
CA GLY A 13 17.68 -12.71 -8.41
C GLY A 13 16.59 -12.72 -9.48
N ALA A 14 16.55 -13.75 -10.34
CA ALA A 14 15.58 -13.88 -11.43
C ALA A 14 14.24 -14.53 -11.00
N CYS A 15 14.13 -14.97 -9.74
CA CYS A 15 12.94 -15.69 -9.24
C CYS A 15 11.98 -14.80 -8.43
N MET A 16 12.30 -13.50 -8.29
CA MET A 16 11.44 -12.51 -7.66
C MET A 16 11.06 -11.48 -8.73
N ASP A 17 9.76 -11.30 -8.98
CA ASP A 17 9.22 -10.25 -9.86
C ASP A 17 9.30 -8.86 -9.17
N TYR A 18 10.48 -8.57 -8.61
CA TYR A 18 10.76 -7.39 -7.82
C TYR A 18 11.55 -6.38 -8.64
N SER A 19 11.11 -5.12 -8.60
CA SER A 19 11.80 -3.99 -9.22
C SER A 19 12.33 -3.01 -8.18
N ASP A 20 13.66 -2.96 -8.01
CA ASP A 20 14.31 -1.92 -7.19
C ASP A 20 13.95 -0.51 -7.68
N TYR A 21 13.76 -0.35 -9.00
CA TYR A 21 13.35 0.93 -9.57
C TYR A 21 11.97 1.35 -9.07
N ILE A 22 10.96 0.45 -9.13
CA ILE A 22 9.62 0.74 -8.61
C ILE A 22 9.71 1.08 -7.13
N ALA A 23 10.42 0.28 -6.33
CA ALA A 23 10.53 0.51 -4.90
C ALA A 23 11.22 1.83 -4.54
N ARG A 24 12.41 2.08 -5.10
CA ARG A 24 13.28 3.19 -4.71
C ARG A 24 12.91 4.50 -5.38
N ASN A 25 12.55 4.47 -6.67
CA ASN A 25 12.36 5.67 -7.46
C ASN A 25 10.89 6.07 -7.60
N ILE A 26 9.93 5.17 -7.38
CA ILE A 26 8.50 5.47 -7.48
C ILE A 26 7.82 5.40 -6.10
N SER A 27 7.80 4.22 -5.47
CA SER A 27 7.07 3.95 -4.22
C SER A 27 7.58 4.75 -3.02
N LEU A 28 8.90 4.98 -2.92
CA LEU A 28 9.49 5.79 -1.85
C LEU A 28 9.11 7.28 -1.98
N PRO A 29 9.32 7.98 -3.12
CA PRO A 29 8.83 9.35 -3.29
C PRO A 29 7.32 9.50 -3.09
N LEU A 30 6.52 8.55 -3.58
CA LEU A 30 5.07 8.52 -3.35
C LEU A 30 4.76 8.50 -1.84
N SER A 31 5.35 7.55 -1.10
CA SER A 31 5.14 7.43 0.35
C SER A 31 5.61 8.68 1.10
N ALA A 32 6.74 9.27 0.70
CA ALA A 32 7.29 10.48 1.31
C ALA A 32 6.41 11.72 1.07
N ALA A 33 5.68 11.80 -0.05
CA ALA A 33 4.82 12.93 -0.36
C ALA A 33 3.74 13.17 0.71
N LEU A 34 3.18 12.11 1.31
CA LEU A 34 2.20 12.19 2.41
C LEU A 34 2.74 12.83 3.72
N TYR A 35 4.04 13.08 3.79
CA TYR A 35 4.71 13.78 4.90
C TYR A 35 5.12 15.21 4.53
N SER A 36 4.96 15.60 3.28
CA SER A 36 5.23 16.97 2.80
C SER A 36 4.04 17.89 3.09
N SER A 37 4.32 19.18 3.30
CA SER A 37 3.28 20.21 3.26
C SER A 37 2.81 20.53 1.83
N GLU A 38 3.61 20.17 0.83
CA GLU A 38 3.37 20.46 -0.59
C GLU A 38 3.49 19.18 -1.45
N PRO A 39 2.63 18.16 -1.22
CA PRO A 39 2.75 16.86 -1.85
C PRO A 39 2.70 16.94 -3.38
N SER A 40 1.82 17.78 -3.95
CA SER A 40 1.70 17.98 -5.41
C SER A 40 2.99 18.46 -6.05
N SER A 41 3.66 19.45 -5.45
CA SER A 41 4.91 19.99 -5.99
C SER A 41 6.04 18.95 -5.95
N CYS A 42 6.12 18.19 -4.85
CA CYS A 42 7.11 17.12 -4.71
C CYS A 42 6.92 16.03 -5.78
N LEU A 43 5.68 15.59 -5.98
CA LEU A 43 5.34 14.54 -6.94
C LEU A 43 5.51 14.99 -8.39
N GLN A 44 5.09 16.20 -8.73
CA GLN A 44 5.32 16.75 -10.07
C GLN A 44 6.81 16.82 -10.37
N LYS A 45 7.62 17.35 -9.44
CA LYS A 45 9.06 17.51 -9.65
C LYS A 45 9.80 16.18 -9.75
N LYS A 46 9.37 15.16 -9.01
CA LYS A 46 10.12 13.89 -8.88
C LYS A 46 9.68 12.82 -9.85
N LEU A 47 8.40 12.77 -10.20
CA LEU A 47 7.78 11.69 -10.98
C LEU A 47 6.98 12.20 -12.20
N ASP A 48 6.95 13.51 -12.44
CA ASP A 48 6.06 14.15 -13.42
C ASP A 48 4.58 13.73 -13.25
N SER A 49 4.21 13.43 -12.00
CA SER A 49 2.91 12.85 -11.65
C SER A 49 2.01 13.89 -10.98
N ALA A 50 0.71 13.81 -11.26
CA ALA A 50 -0.30 14.67 -10.66
C ALA A 50 -1.13 13.93 -9.62
N ILE A 51 -1.38 14.58 -8.48
CA ILE A 51 -2.36 14.13 -7.49
C ILE A 51 -3.75 14.33 -8.09
N VAL A 52 -4.54 13.26 -8.10
CA VAL A 52 -5.94 13.29 -8.54
C VAL A 52 -6.83 13.68 -7.37
N THR A 53 -6.64 13.02 -6.21
CA THR A 53 -7.44 13.27 -5.01
C THR A 53 -6.64 12.96 -3.75
N GLU A 54 -6.86 13.76 -2.69
CA GLU A 54 -6.32 13.54 -1.35
C GLU A 54 -7.41 13.18 -0.36
N TYR A 55 -7.07 12.33 0.61
CA TYR A 55 -7.98 11.85 1.65
C TYR A 55 -7.31 11.91 3.01
N SER A 56 -8.10 12.26 4.03
CA SER A 56 -7.64 12.22 5.41
C SER A 56 -8.81 11.88 6.33
N VAL A 57 -8.57 10.95 7.26
CA VAL A 57 -9.53 10.57 8.29
C VAL A 57 -8.82 10.43 9.63
N SER A 58 -9.48 10.84 10.71
CA SER A 58 -8.95 10.71 12.07
C SER A 58 -9.94 10.00 13.00
N TRP A 59 -9.41 9.49 14.11
CA TRP A 59 -10.16 8.95 15.23
C TRP A 59 -9.33 9.10 16.51
N GLY A 60 -9.94 8.88 17.68
CA GLY A 60 -9.24 9.06 18.96
C GLY A 60 -7.97 8.21 19.17
N GLY A 61 -7.73 7.20 18.31
CA GLY A 61 -6.54 6.34 18.38
C GLY A 61 -5.47 6.65 17.33
N GLY A 62 -5.74 7.49 16.34
CA GLY A 62 -4.83 7.75 15.22
C GLY A 62 -5.51 8.39 14.01
N PHE A 63 -4.79 8.46 12.91
CA PHE A 63 -5.31 8.96 11.64
C PHE A 63 -4.76 8.16 10.45
N CYS A 64 -5.41 8.34 9.29
CA CYS A 64 -5.01 7.73 8.03
C CYS A 64 -5.08 8.75 6.88
N SER A 65 -3.95 8.89 6.21
CA SER A 65 -3.60 9.51 4.93
C SER A 65 -3.90 8.71 3.66
N GLY A 66 -4.47 9.29 2.60
CA GLY A 66 -4.51 8.66 1.28
C GLY A 66 -4.26 9.63 0.13
N LEU A 67 -3.56 9.18 -0.92
CA LEU A 67 -3.52 9.86 -2.23
C LEU A 67 -3.95 8.89 -3.33
N ILE A 68 -4.66 9.41 -4.33
CA ILE A 68 -4.74 8.81 -5.67
C ILE A 68 -3.87 9.65 -6.60
N VAL A 69 -2.89 9.05 -7.25
CA VAL A 69 -1.90 9.72 -8.09
C VAL A 69 -1.91 9.11 -9.48
N SER A 70 -1.92 9.95 -10.52
CA SER A 70 -1.75 9.49 -11.90
C SER A 70 -0.26 9.39 -12.23
N LEU A 71 0.20 8.23 -12.68
CA LEU A 71 1.55 7.98 -13.16
C LEU A 71 1.53 7.86 -14.70
N PRO A 72 1.73 8.96 -15.45
CA PRO A 72 1.57 8.95 -16.90
C PRO A 72 2.62 8.10 -17.62
N GLU A 73 3.87 8.09 -17.16
CA GLU A 73 4.95 7.33 -17.83
C GLU A 73 4.70 5.82 -17.85
N SER A 74 4.06 5.28 -16.81
CA SER A 74 3.77 3.85 -16.67
C SER A 74 2.31 3.49 -16.96
N ASN A 75 1.50 4.44 -17.44
CA ASN A 75 0.05 4.31 -17.55
C ASN A 75 -0.60 3.61 -16.33
N ALA A 76 -0.28 4.13 -15.13
CA ALA A 76 -0.71 3.54 -13.88
C ALA A 76 -1.43 4.55 -12.97
N ILE A 77 -2.26 4.02 -12.07
CA ILE A 77 -2.81 4.75 -10.93
C ILE A 77 -2.11 4.25 -9.66
N ALA A 78 -1.54 5.19 -8.90
CA ALA A 78 -0.95 4.90 -7.61
C ALA A 78 -1.90 5.25 -6.46
N LEU A 79 -2.04 4.33 -5.52
CA LEU A 79 -2.71 4.50 -4.24
C LEU A 79 -1.66 4.54 -3.13
N VAL A 80 -1.56 5.67 -2.44
CA VAL A 80 -0.53 5.92 -1.44
C VAL A 80 -1.16 6.03 -0.07
N PHE A 81 -0.61 5.34 0.93
CA PHE A 81 -1.17 5.30 2.28
C PHE A 81 -0.17 5.72 3.37
N ARG A 82 -0.68 6.54 4.30
CA ARG A 82 -0.03 6.89 5.57
C ARG A 82 -1.00 6.54 6.69
N ALA A 83 -0.49 5.96 7.76
CA ALA A 83 -1.25 5.77 8.98
C ALA A 83 -0.34 6.05 10.18
N GLU A 84 -0.92 6.60 11.23
CA GLU A 84 -0.16 7.01 12.41
C GLU A 84 -1.05 6.99 13.65
N ILE A 85 -0.46 6.63 14.78
CA ILE A 85 -1.14 6.59 16.07
C ILE A 85 -1.21 7.98 16.68
N ALA A 86 -2.17 8.23 17.57
CA ALA A 86 -2.34 9.55 18.20
C ALA A 86 -1.11 10.02 19.01
N GLU A 87 -0.31 9.09 19.53
CA GLU A 87 0.92 9.38 20.30
C GLU A 87 2.13 8.65 19.68
N PRO A 88 2.74 9.18 18.61
CA PRO A 88 3.78 8.47 17.84
C PRO A 88 5.00 8.06 18.68
N SER A 89 5.37 8.86 19.68
CA SER A 89 6.46 8.55 20.61
C SER A 89 6.26 7.27 21.42
N LYS A 90 5.01 6.80 21.54
CA LYS A 90 4.65 5.57 22.24
C LYS A 90 4.51 4.36 21.32
N PHE A 91 4.89 4.46 20.04
CA PHE A 91 4.72 3.39 19.06
C PHE A 91 5.31 2.05 19.52
N VAL A 92 6.57 2.06 19.98
CA VAL A 92 7.26 0.84 20.45
C VAL A 92 6.54 0.25 21.67
N ALA A 93 6.17 1.10 22.63
CA ALA A 93 5.48 0.66 23.84
C ALA A 93 4.07 0.11 23.56
N LYS A 94 3.37 0.65 22.56
CA LYS A 94 2.01 0.23 22.15
C LYS A 94 2.00 -0.83 21.05
N TRP A 95 3.15 -1.36 20.62
CA TRP A 95 3.23 -2.26 19.46
C TRP A 95 2.24 -3.42 19.56
N PHE A 96 2.20 -4.12 20.69
CA PHE A 96 1.29 -5.25 20.88
C PHE A 96 -0.18 -4.83 20.79
N GLU A 97 -0.55 -3.69 21.38
CA GLU A 97 -1.91 -3.14 21.34
C GLU A 97 -2.35 -2.72 19.95
N LEU A 98 -1.40 -2.35 19.08
CA LEU A 98 -1.68 -1.96 17.71
C LEU A 98 -1.89 -3.17 16.80
N PHE A 99 -1.09 -4.24 16.98
CA PHE A 99 -1.05 -5.34 16.02
C PHE A 99 -1.79 -6.61 16.46
N VAL A 100 -1.91 -6.88 17.75
CA VAL A 100 -2.48 -8.16 18.25
C VAL A 100 -3.99 -8.16 18.44
N PRO A 101 -4.66 -7.04 18.83
CA PRO A 101 -6.12 -7.00 18.81
C PRO A 101 -6.63 -7.22 17.39
N PHE A 102 -6.98 -8.47 17.11
CA PHE A 102 -7.44 -8.90 15.81
C PHE A 102 -8.95 -8.73 15.69
N THR A 103 -9.38 -8.27 14.52
CA THR A 103 -10.77 -8.28 14.10
C THR A 103 -10.91 -9.19 12.90
N THR A 104 -12.07 -9.83 12.78
CA THR A 104 -12.41 -10.58 11.57
C THR A 104 -12.28 -9.65 10.38
N TRP A 105 -11.51 -10.08 9.39
CA TRP A 105 -11.31 -9.35 8.15
C TRP A 105 -12.47 -9.65 7.19
N ARG A 106 -12.80 -8.70 6.31
CA ARG A 106 -13.91 -8.89 5.35
C ARG A 106 -13.66 -10.00 4.32
N HIS A 107 -12.39 -10.35 4.11
CA HIS A 107 -11.95 -11.45 3.24
C HIS A 107 -11.58 -12.66 4.08
N SER A 108 -10.32 -13.12 4.04
CA SER A 108 -9.85 -14.27 4.81
C SER A 108 -9.09 -13.88 6.07
N GLY A 109 -9.28 -14.65 7.14
CA GLY A 109 -8.54 -14.52 8.39
C GLY A 109 -8.91 -13.31 9.25
N LYS A 110 -7.94 -12.84 10.03
CA LYS A 110 -8.08 -11.70 10.92
C LYS A 110 -6.92 -10.74 10.76
N VAL A 111 -7.19 -9.46 10.99
CA VAL A 111 -6.22 -8.38 10.83
C VAL A 111 -6.20 -7.47 12.04
N SER A 112 -5.12 -6.71 12.23
CA SER A 112 -5.02 -5.67 13.25
C SER A 112 -6.25 -4.76 13.19
N LYS A 113 -6.91 -4.59 14.34
CA LYS A 113 -8.05 -3.68 14.49
C LYS A 113 -7.69 -2.23 14.18
N PHE A 114 -6.44 -1.82 14.40
CA PHE A 114 -5.98 -0.49 14.04
C PHE A 114 -5.91 -0.33 12.52
N LEU A 115 -5.27 -1.27 11.83
CA LEU A 115 -5.12 -1.23 10.37
C LEU A 115 -6.47 -1.38 9.66
N GLU A 116 -7.33 -2.29 10.12
CA GLU A 116 -8.71 -2.42 9.60
C GLU A 116 -9.48 -1.13 9.76
N LYS A 117 -9.34 -0.44 10.89
CA LYS A 117 -10.03 0.83 11.13
C LYS A 117 -9.56 1.92 10.18
N GLY A 118 -8.26 1.99 9.90
CA GLY A 118 -7.68 2.88 8.89
C GLY A 118 -8.23 2.59 7.50
N PHE A 119 -8.15 1.34 7.07
CA PHE A 119 -8.76 0.84 5.83
C PHE A 119 -10.26 1.19 5.74
N SER A 120 -11.06 0.80 6.74
CA SER A 120 -12.51 0.97 6.74
C SER A 120 -12.92 2.43 6.65
N LYS A 121 -12.26 3.31 7.43
CA LYS A 121 -12.57 4.74 7.44
C LYS A 121 -12.12 5.47 6.19
N LEU A 122 -10.92 5.19 5.69
CA LEU A 122 -10.35 5.90 4.55
C LEU A 122 -10.83 5.31 3.22
N TRP A 123 -10.60 4.01 3.02
CA TRP A 123 -10.87 3.31 1.76
C TRP A 123 -12.37 3.06 1.54
N LEU A 124 -13.02 2.32 2.45
CA LEU A 124 -14.41 1.91 2.25
C LEU A 124 -15.43 3.04 2.48
N LYS A 125 -15.25 3.83 3.54
CA LYS A 125 -16.23 4.85 3.98
C LYS A 125 -15.83 6.27 3.63
N GLY A 126 -14.56 6.51 3.33
CA GLY A 126 -14.00 7.85 3.09
C GLY A 126 -14.11 8.33 1.65
N GLY A 127 -14.75 7.56 0.77
CA GLY A 127 -14.94 7.91 -0.65
C GLY A 127 -13.79 7.48 -1.57
N MET A 128 -12.61 7.17 -1.02
CA MET A 128 -11.43 6.82 -1.82
C MET A 128 -11.66 5.62 -2.75
N ARG A 129 -12.30 4.54 -2.26
CA ARG A 129 -12.64 3.39 -3.10
C ARG A 129 -13.56 3.76 -4.26
N LYS A 130 -14.60 4.55 -3.98
CA LYS A 130 -15.59 4.98 -4.99
C LYS A 130 -14.94 5.82 -6.09
N ASP A 131 -14.04 6.73 -5.71
CA ASP A 131 -13.32 7.56 -6.68
C ASP A 131 -12.32 6.74 -7.47
N PHE A 132 -11.61 5.79 -6.84
CA PHE A 132 -10.76 4.83 -7.54
C PHE A 132 -11.54 4.03 -8.59
N GLU A 133 -12.68 3.42 -8.21
CA GLU A 133 -13.54 2.67 -9.13
C GLU A 133 -14.00 3.52 -10.33
N LYS A 134 -14.34 4.79 -10.07
CA LYS A 134 -14.72 5.74 -11.13
C LYS A 134 -13.54 6.02 -12.07
N ILE A 135 -12.34 6.23 -11.52
CA ILE A 135 -11.12 6.49 -12.30
C ILE A 135 -10.78 5.27 -13.17
N MET A 136 -10.75 4.07 -12.60
CA MET A 136 -10.46 2.83 -13.34
C MET A 136 -11.49 2.62 -14.46
N LYS A 137 -12.78 2.87 -14.21
CA LYS A 137 -13.81 2.79 -15.26
C LYS A 137 -13.61 3.82 -16.39
N GLN A 138 -13.12 5.02 -16.07
CA GLN A 138 -12.91 6.09 -17.05
C GLN A 138 -11.64 5.88 -17.89
N ARG A 139 -10.58 5.39 -17.27
CA ARG A 139 -9.27 5.21 -17.91
C ARG A 139 -9.13 3.84 -18.59
N GLY A 140 -9.87 2.84 -18.12
CA GLY A 140 -9.83 1.48 -18.65
C GLY A 140 -8.83 0.61 -17.89
N SER A 141 -7.98 -0.11 -18.63
CA SER A 141 -7.03 -1.10 -18.09
C SER A 141 -5.70 -0.45 -17.71
N ASP A 142 -5.72 0.34 -16.65
CA ASP A 142 -4.49 0.87 -16.05
C ASP A 142 -3.88 -0.12 -15.05
N ASP A 143 -2.56 -0.11 -14.96
CA ASP A 143 -1.86 -0.81 -13.88
C ASP A 143 -2.11 -0.05 -12.55
N VAL A 144 -2.13 -0.78 -11.43
CA VAL A 144 -2.41 -0.24 -10.10
C VAL A 144 -1.19 -0.45 -9.22
N LEU A 145 -0.58 0.65 -8.76
CA LEU A 145 0.49 0.62 -7.77
C LEU A 145 -0.06 0.98 -6.39
N VAL A 146 0.01 0.07 -5.44
CA VAL A 146 -0.38 0.33 -4.05
C VAL A 146 0.88 0.44 -3.20
N THR A 147 1.02 1.53 -2.44
CA THR A 147 2.23 1.78 -1.65
C THR A 147 1.96 2.45 -0.31
N GLY A 148 2.87 2.25 0.64
CA GLY A 148 2.83 2.89 1.93
C GLY A 148 4.06 2.59 2.78
N TYR A 149 4.37 3.53 3.67
CA TYR A 149 5.45 3.41 4.65
C TYR A 149 4.92 3.07 6.05
N SER A 150 5.64 2.21 6.78
CA SER A 150 5.33 1.84 8.16
C SER A 150 3.88 1.33 8.30
N LEU A 151 3.10 1.84 9.25
CA LEU A 151 1.66 1.54 9.41
C LEU A 151 0.86 1.78 8.12
N GLY A 152 1.25 2.75 7.29
CA GLY A 152 0.65 2.99 5.98
C GLY A 152 0.85 1.81 5.03
N GLY A 153 1.99 1.11 5.11
CA GLY A 153 2.22 -0.14 4.37
C GLY A 153 1.24 -1.24 4.77
N GLY A 154 0.89 -1.33 6.05
CA GLY A 154 -0.13 -2.27 6.52
C GLY A 154 -1.53 -1.97 5.97
N VAL A 155 -1.90 -0.69 5.85
CA VAL A 155 -3.16 -0.28 5.20
C VAL A 155 -3.10 -0.55 3.69
N ALA A 156 -1.97 -0.25 3.04
CA ALA A 156 -1.73 -0.55 1.63
C ALA A 156 -1.90 -2.05 1.32
N ALA A 157 -1.40 -2.94 2.18
CA ALA A 157 -1.60 -4.38 2.04
C ALA A 157 -3.08 -4.79 2.08
N LEU A 158 -3.86 -4.24 3.02
CA LEU A 158 -5.30 -4.50 3.09
C LEU A 158 -6.03 -4.01 1.83
N VAL A 159 -5.68 -2.82 1.34
CA VAL A 159 -6.28 -2.23 0.13
C VAL A 159 -5.94 -3.05 -1.12
N ALA A 160 -4.68 -3.46 -1.29
CA ALA A 160 -4.27 -4.24 -2.45
C ALA A 160 -5.00 -5.59 -2.51
N VAL A 161 -5.12 -6.30 -1.38
CA VAL A 161 -5.90 -7.54 -1.30
C VAL A 161 -7.37 -7.26 -1.63
N ASP A 162 -7.95 -6.18 -1.11
CA ASP A 162 -9.35 -5.82 -1.35
C ASP A 162 -9.63 -5.49 -2.82
N ILE A 163 -8.72 -4.81 -3.51
CA ILE A 163 -8.80 -4.52 -4.96
C ILE A 163 -8.90 -5.80 -5.78
N VAL A 164 -8.00 -6.76 -5.54
CA VAL A 164 -7.97 -8.02 -6.29
C VAL A 164 -9.19 -8.89 -5.95
N LYS A 165 -9.51 -9.02 -4.66
CA LYS A 165 -10.61 -9.89 -4.18
C LYS A 165 -11.99 -9.43 -4.62
N ASP A 166 -12.21 -8.13 -4.72
CA ASP A 166 -13.47 -7.56 -5.18
C ASP A 166 -13.48 -7.32 -6.71
N GLY A 167 -12.44 -7.72 -7.44
CA GLY A 167 -12.36 -7.60 -8.90
C GLY A 167 -12.32 -6.15 -9.39
N LEU A 168 -11.74 -5.24 -8.61
CA LEU A 168 -11.57 -3.83 -9.01
C LEU A 168 -10.42 -3.65 -10.01
N ALA A 169 -9.44 -4.55 -9.98
CA ALA A 169 -8.39 -4.73 -10.97
C ALA A 169 -7.94 -6.19 -10.95
N ASP A 170 -7.45 -6.68 -12.10
CA ASP A 170 -6.93 -8.04 -12.20
C ASP A 170 -5.63 -8.20 -11.39
N LYS A 171 -5.37 -9.40 -10.87
CA LYS A 171 -4.21 -9.67 -10.01
C LYS A 171 -2.89 -9.23 -10.66
N ASP A 172 -2.70 -9.55 -11.94
CA ASP A 172 -1.49 -9.24 -12.72
C ASP A 172 -1.32 -7.73 -12.99
N LYS A 173 -2.35 -6.93 -12.71
CA LYS A 173 -2.35 -5.48 -12.82
C LYS A 173 -2.08 -4.77 -11.51
N VAL A 174 -2.05 -5.48 -10.38
CA VAL A 174 -1.84 -4.89 -9.05
C VAL A 174 -0.43 -5.16 -8.56
N THR A 175 0.36 -4.10 -8.44
CA THR A 175 1.66 -4.13 -7.77
C THR A 175 1.52 -3.54 -6.37
N LEU A 176 1.86 -4.32 -5.34
CA LEU A 176 1.99 -3.81 -3.97
C LEU A 176 3.48 -3.62 -3.63
N THR A 177 3.85 -2.42 -3.19
CA THR A 177 5.21 -2.15 -2.68
C THR A 177 5.13 -1.41 -1.36
N THR A 178 5.58 -2.03 -0.27
CA THR A 178 5.54 -1.42 1.06
C THR A 178 6.93 -1.24 1.66
N LEU A 179 7.08 -0.20 2.48
CA LEU A 179 8.37 0.20 3.05
C LEU A 179 8.29 0.10 4.57
N GLY A 180 8.96 -0.88 5.17
CA GLY A 180 8.93 -1.10 6.62
C GLY A 180 7.55 -1.48 7.16
N GLN A 181 6.75 -2.20 6.37
CA GLN A 181 5.42 -2.66 6.77
C GLN A 181 5.50 -3.53 8.04
N PRO A 182 4.66 -3.28 9.06
CA PRO A 182 4.52 -4.15 10.21
C PRO A 182 3.65 -5.37 9.91
N MET A 183 3.53 -6.30 10.87
CA MET A 183 2.57 -7.40 10.78
C MET A 183 1.13 -6.87 10.62
N VAL A 184 0.38 -7.44 9.67
CA VAL A 184 -0.98 -6.97 9.33
C VAL A 184 -2.06 -7.86 9.91
N GLY A 185 -1.88 -9.18 9.87
CA GLY A 185 -2.91 -10.14 10.28
C GLY A 185 -2.34 -11.52 10.62
N ASP A 186 -3.25 -12.45 10.82
CA ASP A 186 -2.94 -13.84 11.16
C ASP A 186 -2.50 -14.66 9.94
N LYS A 187 -2.31 -15.97 10.15
CA LYS A 187 -1.84 -16.90 9.13
C LYS A 187 -2.79 -17.00 7.93
N ASP A 188 -4.09 -16.91 8.17
CA ASP A 188 -5.07 -17.01 7.10
C ASP A 188 -5.06 -15.76 6.23
N PHE A 189 -4.93 -14.57 6.85
CA PHE A 189 -4.67 -13.34 6.11
C PHE A 189 -3.34 -13.41 5.34
N ALA A 190 -2.26 -13.88 5.96
CA ALA A 190 -0.95 -13.96 5.30
C ALA A 190 -0.98 -14.86 4.06
N LYS A 191 -1.69 -15.99 4.12
CA LYS A 191 -1.88 -16.87 2.97
C LYS A 191 -2.67 -16.19 1.86
N GLU A 192 -3.73 -15.46 2.18
CA GLU A 192 -4.49 -14.70 1.18
C GLU A 192 -3.65 -13.58 0.58
N TYR A 193 -2.91 -12.83 1.40
CA TYR A 193 -1.98 -11.80 0.99
C TYR A 193 -0.96 -12.32 -0.03
N GLU A 194 -0.29 -13.45 0.28
CA GLU A 194 0.64 -14.11 -0.64
C GLU A 194 -0.03 -14.55 -1.94
N GLN A 195 -1.26 -15.08 -1.87
CA GLN A 195 -1.98 -15.55 -3.05
C GLN A 195 -2.48 -14.43 -3.96
N GLN A 196 -2.79 -13.25 -3.43
CA GLN A 196 -3.43 -12.18 -4.18
C GLN A 196 -2.45 -11.10 -4.64
N VAL A 197 -1.44 -10.76 -3.85
CA VAL A 197 -0.60 -9.57 -4.10
C VAL A 197 0.91 -9.82 -3.92
N MET A 198 1.29 -11.09 -3.85
CA MET A 198 2.68 -11.55 -4.01
C MET A 198 2.78 -12.61 -5.12
#